data_AF-A0A6A5F4P3-F1
#
_entry.id   AF-A0A6A5F4P3-F1
#
_cell.length_a   1.000
_cell.length_b   1.000
_cell.length_c   1.000
_cell.angle_alpha   90.00
_cell.angle_beta   90.00
_cell.angle_gamma   90.00
#
_symmetry.space_group_name_H-M   'P 1'
#
loop_
_entity.id
_entity.type
_entity.pdbx_description
1 polymer ?
#
loop_
_entity_poly.entity_id
_entity_poly.type
_entity_poly.pdbx_seq_one_letter_code
_entity_poly.pdbx_strand_id
1 'polypeptide(L)'
;MERKGVPVKRIFNKPQIVRSLGSNLHTDVNASHSRAGWSLLTKVQRSRHKNFYDINHQIRAKPDLNTTLPVRQTASIFKQPVTKVTNHPNNKVKTDPQKAVDQPKQLFWERKLSGLNAFDIAEELVKTMDLPKGLQGVGPACSDKTLLSAIASALHTSPAPVTGQLTAAVEKNPGVWLNTSQPLCKAFVVTDDDIRKQEDLMQQQPTKWRRRLNRWTRRNYSQGLL
;
A
#
# COMPACT_ATOMS: atom_id res chain seq x y z
N MET A 1 57.87 -46.32 -16.05
CA MET A 1 57.41 -44.93 -15.87
C MET A 1 56.25 -44.91 -14.89
N GLU A 2 56.55 -44.58 -13.63
CA GLU A 2 55.57 -44.41 -12.55
C GLU A 2 54.62 -43.25 -12.88
N ARG A 3 53.32 -43.53 -13.05
CA ARG A 3 52.29 -42.49 -13.26
C ARG A 3 51.90 -41.92 -11.90
N LYS A 4 52.47 -40.77 -11.52
CA LYS A 4 52.02 -39.98 -10.37
C LYS A 4 50.56 -39.56 -10.61
N GLY A 5 49.63 -40.11 -9.84
CA GLY A 5 48.21 -39.76 -9.90
C GLY A 5 47.98 -38.31 -9.43
N VAL A 6 47.08 -37.61 -10.11
CA VAL A 6 46.63 -36.25 -9.74
C VAL A 6 45.98 -36.31 -8.35
N PRO A 7 46.26 -35.37 -7.43
CA PRO A 7 45.70 -35.42 -6.09
C PRO A 7 44.18 -35.24 -6.12
N VAL A 8 43.44 -36.29 -5.76
CA VAL A 8 41.98 -36.25 -5.63
C VAL A 8 41.63 -35.57 -4.30
N LYS A 9 41.32 -34.27 -4.36
CA LYS A 9 40.86 -33.52 -3.19
C LYS A 9 39.38 -33.87 -2.93
N ARG A 10 39.12 -34.68 -1.90
CA ARG A 10 37.74 -35.03 -1.50
C ARG A 10 37.11 -33.87 -0.73
N ILE A 11 36.00 -33.36 -1.25
CA ILE A 11 35.27 -32.23 -0.68
C ILE A 11 34.02 -32.77 0.01
N PHE A 12 33.89 -32.52 1.31
CA PHE A 12 32.81 -33.10 2.12
C PHE A 12 31.71 -32.08 2.49
N ASN A 13 31.87 -30.80 2.15
CA ASN A 13 30.90 -29.75 2.47
C ASN A 13 30.61 -28.79 1.32
N LYS A 14 29.33 -28.50 1.09
CA LYS A 14 28.81 -27.62 0.02
C LYS A 14 29.57 -26.28 -0.16
N PRO A 15 29.91 -25.52 0.90
CA PRO A 15 30.62 -24.24 0.73
C PRO A 15 32.10 -24.36 0.31
N GLN A 16 32.68 -25.57 0.28
CA GLN A 16 34.05 -25.80 -0.20
C GLN A 16 34.10 -25.96 -1.74
N ILE A 17 33.04 -26.48 -2.36
CA ILE A 17 32.92 -26.69 -3.81
C ILE A 17 32.92 -25.36 -4.57
N VAL A 18 32.21 -24.37 -4.03
CA VAL A 18 32.04 -23.05 -4.64
C VAL A 18 33.35 -22.27 -4.69
N ARG A 19 34.28 -22.54 -3.76
CA ARG A 19 35.60 -21.91 -3.71
C ARG A 19 36.64 -22.57 -4.61
N SER A 20 36.55 -23.89 -4.85
CA SER A 20 37.51 -24.59 -5.71
C SER A 20 37.31 -24.32 -7.20
N LEU A 21 36.11 -23.88 -7.61
CA LEU A 21 35.76 -23.59 -9.00
C LEU A 21 35.73 -22.07 -9.26
N GLY A 22 36.79 -21.37 -8.83
CA GLY A 22 36.91 -19.92 -8.91
C GLY A 22 37.05 -19.38 -10.34
N SER A 23 36.04 -18.60 -10.75
CA SER A 23 36.16 -17.33 -11.49
C SER A 23 36.95 -17.23 -12.80
N ASN A 24 37.13 -18.28 -13.60
CA ASN A 24 37.72 -18.14 -14.95
C ASN A 24 37.04 -19.06 -15.99
N LEU A 25 36.02 -18.56 -16.70
CA LEU A 25 35.88 -18.83 -18.14
C LEU A 25 34.93 -17.80 -18.79
N HIS A 26 35.56 -16.85 -19.46
CA HIS A 26 34.99 -16.00 -20.50
C HIS A 26 35.42 -16.63 -21.83
N THR A 27 34.48 -17.05 -22.68
CA THR A 27 34.51 -16.90 -24.15
C THR A 27 33.45 -17.77 -24.83
N ASP A 28 32.72 -17.06 -25.69
CA ASP A 28 32.07 -17.40 -26.96
C ASP A 28 32.38 -18.73 -27.69
N VAL A 29 31.48 -19.02 -28.63
CA VAL A 29 31.57 -19.86 -29.83
C VAL A 29 30.82 -21.21 -29.83
N ASN A 30 29.82 -21.20 -30.72
CA ASN A 30 29.12 -22.26 -31.43
C ASN A 30 29.97 -23.52 -31.74
N ALA A 31 29.50 -24.72 -31.35
CA ALA A 31 29.93 -25.98 -31.96
C ALA A 31 28.91 -27.11 -31.72
N SER A 32 28.50 -27.72 -32.82
CA SER A 32 27.56 -28.83 -32.91
C SER A 32 28.14 -30.18 -32.47
N HIS A 33 27.22 -31.06 -32.06
CA HIS A 33 27.26 -32.53 -32.06
C HIS A 33 28.02 -33.33 -30.99
N SER A 34 27.24 -34.24 -30.40
CA SER A 34 27.52 -35.67 -30.13
C SER A 34 27.76 -36.13 -28.69
N ARG A 35 26.73 -36.85 -28.22
CA ARG A 35 26.73 -38.05 -27.36
C ARG A 35 27.01 -37.89 -25.87
N ALA A 36 25.97 -38.30 -25.13
CA ALA A 36 25.97 -38.88 -23.80
C ALA A 36 26.47 -37.99 -22.65
N GLY A 37 25.51 -37.33 -22.02
CA GLY A 37 25.65 -36.76 -20.68
C GLY A 37 24.39 -35.99 -20.33
N TRP A 38 23.50 -36.59 -19.54
CA TRP A 38 22.38 -35.86 -18.94
C TRP A 38 22.94 -34.80 -17.97
N SER A 39 23.15 -33.59 -18.46
CA SER A 39 23.34 -32.42 -17.61
C SER A 39 22.01 -31.66 -17.56
N LEU A 40 21.31 -31.73 -16.43
CA LEU A 40 20.23 -30.79 -16.13
C LEU A 40 20.84 -29.40 -16.04
N LEU A 41 20.79 -28.66 -17.15
CA LEU A 41 21.15 -27.25 -17.20
C LEU A 41 20.04 -26.48 -16.48
N THR A 42 20.06 -26.47 -15.15
CA THR A 42 19.27 -25.50 -14.40
C THR A 42 19.87 -24.13 -14.72
N LYS A 43 19.14 -23.35 -15.52
CA LYS A 43 19.40 -21.93 -15.73
C LYS A 43 19.54 -21.27 -14.35
N VAL A 44 20.77 -21.06 -13.90
CA VAL A 44 21.06 -20.16 -12.79
C VAL A 44 20.81 -18.76 -13.32
N GLN A 45 19.56 -18.31 -13.18
CA GLN A 45 19.23 -16.89 -13.27
C GLN A 45 19.95 -16.20 -12.12
N ARG A 46 21.14 -15.66 -12.39
CA ARG A 46 21.79 -14.69 -11.50
C ARG A 46 20.90 -13.45 -11.46
N SER A 47 20.01 -13.42 -10.49
CA SER A 47 19.23 -12.23 -10.15
C SER A 47 20.17 -11.19 -9.57
N ARG A 48 20.71 -10.31 -10.42
CA ARG A 48 21.28 -9.03 -10.02
C ARG A 48 20.12 -8.04 -9.88
N HIS A 49 19.36 -8.11 -8.79
CA HIS A 49 18.53 -6.97 -8.40
C HIS A 49 19.35 -6.07 -7.50
N LYS A 50 19.83 -4.97 -8.09
CA LYS A 50 20.11 -3.74 -7.35
C LYS A 50 18.85 -3.41 -6.53
N ASN A 51 19.02 -3.14 -5.25
CA ASN A 51 17.97 -2.65 -4.38
C ASN A 51 17.52 -1.27 -4.89
N PHE A 52 16.46 -1.28 -5.70
CA PHE A 52 15.58 -0.13 -5.90
C PHE A 52 14.22 -0.56 -5.38
N TYR A 53 13.71 0.20 -4.42
CA TYR A 53 12.43 -0.05 -3.77
C TYR A 53 11.30 0.03 -4.79
N ASP A 54 10.88 -1.13 -5.31
CA ASP A 54 9.63 -1.29 -6.04
C ASP A 54 8.90 -2.53 -5.51
N ILE A 55 7.93 -2.29 -4.63
CA ILE A 55 7.15 -3.27 -3.86
C ILE A 55 5.97 -3.76 -4.71
N ASN A 56 6.17 -4.11 -5.99
CA ASN A 56 5.04 -4.48 -6.87
C ASN A 56 5.25 -5.71 -7.77
N HIS A 57 6.39 -6.40 -7.72
CA HIS A 57 6.65 -7.52 -8.63
C HIS A 57 6.78 -8.92 -8.00
N GLN A 58 6.44 -9.09 -6.72
CA GLN A 58 6.55 -10.40 -6.06
C GLN A 58 5.24 -11.18 -5.85
N ILE A 59 4.09 -10.69 -6.32
CA ILE A 59 2.81 -11.43 -6.22
C ILE A 59 2.39 -12.02 -7.56
N ARG A 60 3.27 -12.84 -8.15
CA ARG A 60 2.86 -13.83 -9.16
C ARG A 60 3.28 -15.24 -8.79
N ALA A 61 3.45 -15.49 -7.49
CA ALA A 61 3.28 -16.83 -6.97
C ALA A 61 1.81 -17.20 -7.21
N LYS A 62 1.58 -18.18 -8.09
CA LYS A 62 0.27 -18.77 -8.26
C LYS A 62 -0.27 -19.10 -6.86
N PRO A 63 -1.50 -18.71 -6.49
CA PRO A 63 -2.13 -19.39 -5.38
C PRO A 63 -2.25 -20.84 -5.88
N ASP A 64 -1.45 -21.74 -5.31
CA ASP A 64 -1.59 -23.17 -5.50
C ASP A 64 -2.98 -23.55 -5.00
N LEU A 65 -3.97 -23.36 -5.87
CA LEU A 65 -5.34 -23.80 -5.68
C LEU A 65 -5.38 -25.29 -5.99
N ASN A 66 -4.61 -26.03 -5.21
CA ASN A 66 -4.57 -27.47 -5.24
C ASN A 66 -5.93 -27.95 -4.73
N THR A 67 -6.86 -28.24 -5.66
CA THR A 67 -8.14 -28.91 -5.43
C THR A 67 -7.98 -30.36 -4.96
N THR A 68 -6.75 -30.83 -4.78
CA THR A 68 -6.45 -32.11 -4.15
C THR A 68 -6.97 -32.12 -2.72
N LEU A 69 -7.82 -33.11 -2.45
CA LEU A 69 -8.41 -33.35 -1.16
C LEU A 69 -7.30 -33.54 -0.12
N PRO A 70 -7.48 -33.05 1.13
CA PRO A 70 -6.46 -33.18 2.17
C PRO A 70 -6.00 -34.63 2.32
N VAL A 71 -4.70 -34.85 2.40
CA VAL A 71 -4.15 -36.18 2.66
C VAL A 71 -4.14 -36.43 4.17
N ARG A 72 -4.52 -37.63 4.62
CA ARG A 72 -4.47 -37.98 6.04
C ARG A 72 -3.04 -37.86 6.58
N GLN A 73 -2.86 -37.20 7.72
CA GLN A 73 -1.57 -37.10 8.44
C GLN A 73 -1.35 -38.25 9.44
N THR A 74 -2.17 -39.30 9.39
CA THR A 74 -2.02 -40.49 10.23
C THR A 74 -0.82 -41.32 9.79
N ALA A 75 -0.23 -42.10 10.70
CA ALA A 75 1.00 -42.90 10.52
C ALA A 75 1.00 -43.95 9.38
N SER A 76 -0.04 -44.02 8.54
CA SER A 76 -0.09 -44.91 7.37
C SER A 76 0.73 -44.31 6.22
N ILE A 77 1.71 -45.08 5.74
CA ILE A 77 2.70 -44.63 4.74
C ILE A 77 2.11 -44.54 3.32
N PHE A 78 0.96 -45.19 3.09
CA PHE A 78 0.28 -45.18 1.80
C PHE A 78 -0.74 -44.03 1.76
N LYS A 79 -0.57 -43.12 0.79
CA LYS A 79 -1.47 -41.97 0.60
C LYS A 79 -2.84 -42.45 0.13
N GLN A 80 -3.74 -42.69 1.06
CA GLN A 80 -5.14 -42.92 0.75
C GLN A 80 -5.85 -41.57 0.52
N PRO A 81 -6.57 -41.39 -0.60
CA PRO A 81 -7.33 -40.18 -0.86
C PRO A 81 -8.48 -40.04 0.15
N VAL A 82 -8.70 -38.83 0.65
CA VAL A 82 -9.85 -38.52 1.53
C VAL A 82 -11.01 -38.07 0.67
N THR A 83 -12.18 -38.69 0.82
CA THR A 83 -13.40 -38.32 0.06
C THR A 83 -14.02 -37.04 0.62
N LYS A 84 -14.33 -36.06 -0.25
CA LYS A 84 -15.10 -34.87 0.13
C LYS A 84 -16.59 -35.18 0.12
N VAL A 85 -17.19 -35.26 1.31
CA VAL A 85 -18.66 -35.35 1.43
C VAL A 85 -19.22 -33.93 1.40
N THR A 86 -20.18 -33.69 0.51
CA THR A 86 -20.91 -32.42 0.45
C THR A 86 -22.41 -32.71 0.44
N ASN A 87 -23.16 -32.00 1.27
CA ASN A 87 -24.61 -32.22 1.43
C ASN A 87 -25.44 -31.65 0.26
N HIS A 88 -24.80 -30.95 -0.68
CA HIS A 88 -25.48 -30.28 -1.80
C HIS A 88 -24.72 -30.53 -3.11
N PRO A 89 -24.93 -31.68 -3.77
CA PRO A 89 -24.17 -32.09 -4.96
C PRO A 89 -24.36 -31.16 -6.17
N ASN A 90 -25.50 -30.45 -6.23
CA ASN A 90 -25.81 -29.48 -7.28
C ASN A 90 -25.36 -28.05 -6.96
N ASN A 91 -24.74 -27.81 -5.80
CA ASN A 91 -24.24 -26.48 -5.46
C ASN A 91 -22.98 -26.19 -6.27
N LYS A 92 -23.16 -25.65 -7.48
CA LYS A 92 -22.12 -24.94 -8.20
C LYS A 92 -21.79 -23.68 -7.40
N VAL A 93 -20.97 -23.80 -6.37
CA VAL A 93 -20.26 -22.66 -5.81
C VAL A 93 -19.50 -22.07 -6.99
N LYS A 94 -20.02 -20.96 -7.55
CA LYS A 94 -19.28 -20.18 -8.54
C LYS A 94 -17.94 -19.89 -7.88
N THR A 95 -16.91 -20.60 -8.34
CA THR A 95 -15.56 -20.35 -7.90
C THR A 95 -15.22 -18.98 -8.43
N ASP A 96 -15.16 -18.05 -7.48
CA ASP A 96 -14.88 -16.64 -7.67
C ASP A 96 -16.01 -15.87 -8.41
N PRO A 97 -16.81 -15.01 -7.75
CA PRO A 97 -17.36 -13.88 -8.48
C PRO A 97 -16.15 -13.20 -9.13
N GLN A 98 -16.12 -13.13 -10.47
CA GLN A 98 -15.02 -12.59 -11.28
C GLN A 98 -14.20 -11.61 -10.46
N LYS A 99 -12.96 -12.01 -10.13
CA LYS A 99 -11.99 -11.20 -9.39
C LYS A 99 -12.31 -9.73 -9.60
N ALA A 100 -12.84 -9.08 -8.56
CA ALA A 100 -12.56 -7.67 -8.43
C ALA A 100 -11.04 -7.61 -8.48
N VAL A 101 -10.50 -7.13 -9.61
CA VAL A 101 -9.05 -7.07 -9.86
C VAL A 101 -8.40 -6.13 -8.83
N ASP A 102 -9.20 -5.34 -8.14
CA ASP A 102 -8.80 -4.43 -7.08
C ASP A 102 -8.69 -5.12 -5.72
N GLN A 103 -7.61 -4.78 -5.03
CA GLN A 103 -7.42 -5.14 -3.64
C GLN A 103 -8.56 -4.58 -2.79
N PRO A 104 -8.98 -5.30 -1.74
CA PRO A 104 -10.01 -4.81 -0.83
C PRO A 104 -9.55 -3.49 -0.20
N LYS A 105 -10.31 -2.41 -0.42
CA LYS A 105 -10.05 -1.09 0.14
C LYS A 105 -10.78 -0.91 1.46
N GLN A 106 -10.08 -0.46 2.50
CA GLN A 106 -10.71 -0.09 3.77
C GLN A 106 -11.35 1.30 3.63
N LEU A 107 -12.68 1.39 3.55
CA LEU A 107 -13.40 2.64 3.20
C LEU A 107 -13.57 3.65 4.35
N PHE A 108 -13.56 3.17 5.60
CA PHE A 108 -13.79 4.00 6.80
C PHE A 108 -12.55 3.99 7.71
N TRP A 109 -11.36 4.02 7.13
CA TRP A 109 -10.12 3.90 7.89
C TRP A 109 -9.81 5.14 8.71
N GLU A 110 -10.31 6.30 8.29
CA GLU A 110 -10.17 7.59 8.97
C GLU A 110 -10.80 7.56 10.37
N ARG A 111 -11.80 6.69 10.59
CA ARG A 111 -12.37 6.46 11.91
C ARG A 111 -11.36 5.87 12.88
N LYS A 112 -10.34 5.15 12.43
CA LYS A 112 -9.23 4.67 13.29
C LYS A 112 -8.44 5.83 13.89
N LEU A 113 -8.50 7.02 13.28
CA LEU A 113 -7.87 8.25 13.78
C LEU A 113 -8.82 9.06 14.69
N SER A 114 -10.07 8.61 14.89
CA SER A 114 -11.00 9.28 15.80
C SER A 114 -10.48 9.25 17.24
N GLY A 115 -10.69 10.34 17.97
CA GLY A 115 -10.19 10.51 19.33
C GLY A 115 -8.72 10.93 19.44
N LEU A 116 -7.96 10.90 18.34
CA LEU A 116 -6.61 11.47 18.30
C LEU A 116 -6.67 12.99 18.20
N ASN A 117 -5.82 13.65 18.97
CA ASN A 117 -5.71 15.09 19.04
C ASN A 117 -4.26 15.51 18.91
N ALA A 118 -4.01 16.61 18.20
CA ALA A 118 -2.68 17.21 18.13
C ALA A 118 -2.50 18.15 19.34
N PHE A 119 -1.33 18.11 19.95
CA PHE A 119 -0.91 18.99 21.02
C PHE A 119 0.31 19.77 20.59
N ASP A 120 0.40 21.04 20.99
CA ASP A 120 1.58 21.88 20.76
C ASP A 120 2.70 21.53 21.76
N ILE A 121 3.90 22.11 21.58
CA ILE A 121 5.04 21.97 22.49
C ILE A 121 4.72 22.35 23.94
N ALA A 122 3.72 23.21 24.16
CA ALA A 122 3.23 23.59 25.48
C ALA A 122 2.16 22.61 26.03
N GLU A 123 1.98 21.44 25.40
CA GLU A 123 0.93 20.45 25.72
C GLU A 123 -0.50 20.99 25.63
N GLU A 124 -0.68 22.12 24.93
CA GLU A 124 -2.00 22.68 24.67
C GLU A 124 -2.65 21.99 23.47
N LEU A 125 -3.93 21.66 23.59
CA LEU A 125 -4.72 21.07 22.52
C LEU A 125 -4.77 22.02 21.32
N VAL A 126 -4.27 21.57 20.18
CA VAL A 126 -4.37 22.32 18.93
C VAL A 126 -5.85 22.39 18.53
N LYS A 127 -6.37 23.61 18.52
CA LYS A 127 -7.77 23.86 18.13
C LYS A 127 -7.96 23.41 16.68
N THR A 128 -8.96 22.56 16.47
CA THR A 128 -9.37 22.16 15.13
C THR A 128 -10.11 23.28 14.42
N MET A 129 -9.94 23.34 13.09
CA MET A 129 -10.62 24.32 12.26
C MET A 129 -12.14 24.09 12.29
N ASP A 130 -12.90 25.18 12.39
CA ASP A 130 -14.35 25.16 12.25
C ASP A 130 -14.70 25.04 10.76
N LEU A 131 -15.53 24.06 10.39
CA LEU A 131 -15.87 23.82 8.99
C LEU A 131 -17.00 24.73 8.49
N PRO A 132 -16.99 25.13 7.21
CA PRO A 132 -18.10 25.85 6.63
C PRO A 132 -19.35 24.98 6.60
N LYS A 133 -20.53 25.59 6.80
CA LYS A 133 -21.82 24.87 6.92
C LYS A 133 -22.18 23.99 5.72
N GLY A 134 -21.63 24.31 4.54
CA GLY A 134 -21.82 23.52 3.31
C GLY A 134 -21.00 22.24 3.26
N LEU A 135 -19.94 22.13 4.07
CA LEU A 135 -19.08 20.95 4.11
C LEU A 135 -19.54 20.02 5.23
N GLN A 136 -20.29 18.99 4.84
CA GLN A 136 -20.89 18.04 5.78
C GLN A 136 -20.38 16.63 5.50
N GLY A 137 -20.18 15.88 6.58
CA GLY A 137 -19.76 14.49 6.50
C GLY A 137 -20.92 13.54 6.23
N VAL A 138 -20.64 12.42 5.57
CA VAL A 138 -21.64 11.36 5.34
C VAL A 138 -21.08 10.00 5.77
N GLY A 139 -21.98 9.13 6.22
CA GLY A 139 -21.62 7.81 6.73
C GLY A 139 -21.50 7.75 8.26
N PRO A 140 -21.14 6.57 8.80
CA PRO A 140 -21.22 6.31 10.23
C PRO A 140 -20.18 7.10 11.03
N ALA A 141 -20.64 7.77 12.09
CA ALA A 141 -19.81 8.46 13.08
C ALA A 141 -18.85 9.52 12.47
N CYS A 142 -19.38 10.37 11.58
CA CYS A 142 -18.57 11.42 10.97
C CYS A 142 -18.45 12.64 11.90
N SER A 143 -17.21 13.01 12.22
CA SER A 143 -16.82 14.28 12.83
C SER A 143 -16.14 15.19 11.80
N ASP A 144 -16.05 16.48 12.10
CA ASP A 144 -15.34 17.45 11.24
C ASP A 144 -13.87 17.06 11.03
N LYS A 145 -13.22 16.48 12.04
CA LYS A 145 -11.82 16.02 11.96
C LYS A 145 -11.66 14.86 10.99
N THR A 146 -12.56 13.87 11.07
CA THR A 146 -12.56 12.71 10.18
C THR A 146 -12.91 13.11 8.75
N LEU A 147 -13.80 14.09 8.58
CA LEU A 147 -14.17 14.67 7.29
C LEU A 147 -12.97 15.35 6.61
N LEU A 148 -12.27 16.21 7.35
CA LEU A 148 -11.05 16.85 6.87
C LEU A 148 -9.97 15.81 6.50
N SER A 149 -9.81 14.78 7.32
CA SER A 149 -8.85 13.71 7.07
C SER A 149 -9.17 12.94 5.79
N ALA A 150 -10.46 12.65 5.54
CA ALA A 150 -10.91 11.98 4.32
C ALA A 150 -10.67 12.83 3.07
N ILE A 151 -10.99 14.14 3.13
CA ILE A 151 -10.76 15.07 2.02
C ILE A 151 -9.26 15.23 1.75
N ALA A 152 -8.46 15.45 2.78
CA ALA A 152 -7.00 15.57 2.65
C ALA A 152 -6.39 14.31 2.03
N SER A 153 -6.86 13.13 2.46
CA SER A 153 -6.39 11.85 1.92
C SER A 153 -6.81 11.65 0.46
N ALA A 154 -8.03 12.04 0.09
CA ALA A 154 -8.50 12.00 -1.30
C ALA A 154 -7.65 12.90 -2.20
N LEU A 155 -7.37 14.13 -1.76
CA LEU A 155 -6.52 15.09 -2.49
C LEU A 155 -5.05 14.63 -2.58
N HIS A 156 -4.56 13.89 -1.59
CA HIS A 156 -3.19 13.40 -1.58
C HIS A 156 -2.99 12.14 -2.45
N THR A 157 -4.00 11.27 -2.50
CA THR A 157 -3.91 9.98 -3.20
C THR A 157 -4.36 10.03 -4.65
N SER A 158 -5.14 11.03 -5.04
CA SER A 158 -5.71 11.14 -6.37
C SER A 158 -5.70 12.59 -6.86
N PRO A 159 -5.32 12.85 -8.13
CA PRO A 159 -5.49 14.15 -8.76
C PRO A 159 -6.93 14.42 -9.22
N ALA A 160 -7.85 13.46 -9.04
CA ALA A 160 -9.25 13.60 -9.44
C ALA A 160 -9.96 14.69 -8.60
N PRO A 161 -10.94 15.39 -9.19
CA PRO A 161 -11.69 16.41 -8.47
C PRO A 161 -12.48 15.81 -7.30
N VAL A 162 -12.48 16.53 -6.17
CA VAL A 162 -13.29 16.18 -5.00
C VAL A 162 -14.64 16.88 -5.12
N THR A 163 -15.66 16.11 -5.45
CA THR A 163 -17.06 16.55 -5.56
C THR A 163 -17.92 16.07 -4.39
N GLY A 164 -17.45 15.05 -3.66
CA GLY A 164 -18.22 14.38 -2.60
C GLY A 164 -19.25 13.38 -3.12
N GLN A 165 -20.08 12.89 -2.20
CA GLN A 165 -21.13 11.91 -2.46
C GLN A 165 -22.38 12.60 -3.03
N LEU A 166 -22.65 12.36 -4.31
CA LEU A 166 -23.78 12.96 -5.05
C LEU A 166 -25.14 12.39 -4.62
N THR A 167 -25.17 11.13 -4.16
CA THR A 167 -26.40 10.42 -3.86
C THR A 167 -26.80 10.57 -2.40
N ALA A 168 -27.94 11.22 -2.13
CA ALA A 168 -28.49 11.34 -0.77
C ALA A 168 -28.84 9.98 -0.13
N ALA A 169 -29.05 8.93 -0.93
CA ALA A 169 -29.27 7.57 -0.41
C ALA A 169 -28.05 7.00 0.35
N VAL A 170 -26.87 7.60 0.21
CA VAL A 170 -25.68 7.24 0.98
C VAL A 170 -25.89 7.41 2.48
N GLU A 171 -26.73 8.36 2.90
CA GLU A 171 -27.07 8.56 4.32
C GLU A 171 -27.97 7.44 4.85
N LYS A 172 -28.80 6.84 3.97
CA LYS A 172 -29.73 5.75 4.34
C LYS A 172 -29.02 4.41 4.38
N ASN A 173 -28.19 4.12 3.37
CA ASN A 173 -27.42 2.89 3.32
C ASN A 173 -26.05 3.13 2.65
N PRO A 174 -25.02 3.51 3.43
CA PRO A 174 -23.69 3.74 2.88
C PRO A 174 -23.02 2.45 2.38
N GLY A 175 -23.48 1.26 2.79
CA GLY A 175 -22.91 0.01 2.29
C GLY A 175 -23.23 -0.27 0.81
N VAL A 176 -24.31 0.33 0.29
CA VAL A 176 -24.79 0.10 -1.09
C VAL A 176 -24.52 1.29 -1.99
N TRP A 177 -24.73 2.51 -1.48
CA TRP A 177 -24.77 3.73 -2.29
C TRP A 177 -23.50 4.57 -2.25
N LEU A 178 -22.46 4.11 -1.56
CA LEU A 178 -21.23 4.87 -1.39
C LEU A 178 -20.36 4.81 -2.64
N ASN A 179 -19.98 5.97 -3.15
CA ASN A 179 -18.96 6.09 -4.18
C ASN A 179 -17.56 6.04 -3.54
N THR A 180 -16.80 4.98 -3.80
CA THR A 180 -15.46 4.72 -3.24
C THR A 180 -14.36 5.60 -3.82
N SER A 181 -14.65 6.33 -4.91
CA SER A 181 -13.74 7.28 -5.55
C SER A 181 -13.81 8.69 -4.96
N GLN A 182 -14.84 8.98 -4.16
CA GLN A 182 -15.05 10.27 -3.52
C GLN A 182 -14.94 10.12 -1.99
N PRO A 183 -14.48 11.15 -1.26
CA PRO A 183 -14.39 11.10 0.19
C PRO A 183 -15.79 11.01 0.82
N LEU A 184 -15.81 10.71 2.12
CA LEU A 184 -17.02 10.58 2.94
C LEU A 184 -17.65 11.93 3.31
N CYS A 185 -17.84 12.79 2.30
CA CYS A 185 -18.50 14.09 2.43
C CYS A 185 -19.73 14.18 1.55
N LYS A 186 -20.74 14.95 1.96
CA LYS A 186 -21.86 15.32 1.11
C LYS A 186 -21.35 16.08 -0.10
N ALA A 187 -22.05 15.96 -1.22
CA ALA A 187 -21.73 16.77 -2.38
C ALA A 187 -21.78 18.27 -2.03
N PHE A 188 -20.76 18.99 -2.46
CA PHE A 188 -20.66 20.43 -2.32
C PHE A 188 -20.16 21.04 -3.63
N VAL A 189 -20.48 22.31 -3.83
CA VAL A 189 -20.05 23.08 -5.00
C VAL A 189 -19.35 24.33 -4.49
N VAL A 190 -18.18 24.61 -5.04
CA VAL A 190 -17.45 25.85 -4.78
C VAL A 190 -18.00 26.91 -5.73
N THR A 191 -18.50 28.01 -5.18
CA THR A 191 -19.05 29.13 -5.96
C THR A 191 -18.00 30.21 -6.20
N ASP A 192 -18.22 31.08 -7.19
CA ASP A 192 -17.36 32.25 -7.42
C ASP A 192 -17.30 33.19 -6.20
N ASP A 193 -18.37 33.24 -5.39
CA ASP A 193 -18.38 33.96 -4.12
C ASP A 193 -17.41 33.37 -3.10
N ASP A 194 -17.31 32.04 -3.03
CA ASP A 194 -16.40 31.35 -2.12
C ASP A 194 -14.95 31.60 -2.53
N ILE A 195 -14.67 31.61 -3.84
CA ILE A 195 -13.35 31.92 -4.41
C ILE A 195 -12.97 33.36 -4.05
N ARG A 196 -13.83 34.34 -4.35
CA ARG A 196 -13.57 35.75 -4.05
C ARG A 196 -13.30 36.02 -2.58
N LYS A 197 -14.10 35.43 -1.68
CA LYS A 197 -13.88 35.53 -0.23
C LYS A 197 -12.52 34.97 0.19
N GLN A 198 -12.12 33.85 -0.40
CA GLN A 198 -10.84 33.23 -0.09
C GLN A 198 -9.67 34.07 -0.61
N GLU A 199 -9.79 34.63 -1.82
CA GLU A 199 -8.80 35.55 -2.38
C GLU A 199 -8.61 36.81 -1.50
N ASP A 200 -9.72 37.42 -1.07
CA ASP A 200 -9.69 38.57 -0.15
C ASP A 200 -8.98 38.23 1.16
N LEU A 201 -9.26 37.05 1.74
CA LEU A 201 -8.58 36.58 2.93
C LEU A 201 -7.07 36.42 2.68
N MET A 202 -6.68 35.80 1.55
CA MET A 202 -5.27 35.60 1.19
C MET A 202 -4.54 36.94 1.01
N GLN A 203 -5.16 37.94 0.40
CA GLN A 203 -4.58 39.28 0.25
C GLN A 203 -4.41 40.00 1.60
N GLN A 204 -5.30 39.76 2.55
CA GLN A 204 -5.23 40.37 3.88
C GLN A 204 -4.16 39.72 4.79
N GLN A 205 -3.82 38.44 4.58
CA GLN A 205 -2.87 37.73 5.45
C GLN A 205 -1.50 38.42 5.53
N PRO A 206 -0.79 38.76 4.42
CA PRO A 206 0.52 39.43 4.49
C PRO A 206 0.48 40.72 5.30
N THR A 207 -0.58 41.52 5.10
CA THR A 207 -0.78 42.78 5.83
C THR A 207 -1.01 42.54 7.32
N LYS A 208 -1.81 41.52 7.67
CA LYS A 208 -2.06 41.11 9.06
C LYS A 208 -0.78 40.60 9.73
N TRP A 209 0.00 39.78 9.04
CA TRP A 209 1.30 39.29 9.50
C TRP A 209 2.28 40.44 9.72
N ARG A 210 2.40 41.37 8.76
CA ARG A 210 3.24 42.56 8.89
C ARG A 210 2.84 43.43 10.08
N ARG A 211 1.54 43.65 10.29
CA ARG A 211 1.03 44.40 11.46
C ARG A 211 1.33 43.67 12.79
N ARG A 212 1.23 42.34 12.81
CA ARG A 212 1.54 41.52 14.00
C ARG A 212 3.04 41.55 14.30
N LEU A 213 3.88 41.43 13.27
CA LEU A 213 5.33 41.58 13.38
C LEU A 213 5.70 42.97 13.90
N ASN A 214 5.19 44.03 13.29
CA ASN A 214 5.46 45.41 13.74
C ASN A 214 5.04 45.67 15.19
N ARG A 215 3.92 45.10 15.65
CA ARG A 215 3.49 45.17 17.06
C ARG A 215 4.44 44.40 17.98
N TRP A 216 4.87 43.21 17.57
CA TRP A 216 5.85 42.42 18.32
C TRP A 216 7.19 43.17 18.43
N THR A 217 7.68 43.75 17.33
CA THR A 217 8.90 44.58 17.33
C THR A 217 8.74 45.77 18.27
N ARG A 218 7.64 46.53 18.18
CA ARG A 218 7.42 47.67 19.09
C ARG A 218 7.37 47.25 20.56
N ARG A 219 6.72 46.14 20.93
CA ARG A 219 6.70 45.69 22.34
C ARG A 219 8.07 45.32 22.87
N ASN A 220 8.89 44.61 22.08
CA ASN A 220 10.20 44.16 22.53
C ASN A 220 11.24 45.29 22.55
N TYR A 221 11.15 46.25 21.62
CA TYR A 221 12.11 47.35 21.53
C TYR A 221 11.66 48.64 22.23
N SER A 222 10.41 48.75 22.68
CA SER A 222 9.91 49.89 23.48
C SER A 222 10.15 49.73 25.00
N GLN A 223 10.51 48.54 25.48
CA GLN A 223 10.77 48.25 26.90
C GLN A 223 12.27 48.35 27.28
N GLY A 224 13.15 48.75 26.35
CA GLY A 224 14.61 48.80 26.55
C GLY A 224 15.21 50.20 26.71
N LEU A 225 14.41 51.21 27.08
CA LEU A 225 14.84 52.59 27.30
C LEU A 225 14.38 53.08 28.68
N LEU A 226 14.89 52.45 29.74
CA LEU A 226 14.98 53.04 31.09
C LEU A 226 16.25 52.49 31.75
#